data_AF-B9ELC7-F1
#
_entry.id   AF-B9ELC7-F1
#
_cell.length_a   1.000
_cell.length_b   1.000
_cell.length_c   1.000
_cell.angle_alpha   90.00
_cell.angle_beta   90.00
_cell.angle_gamma   90.00
#
_symmetry.space_group_name_H-M   'P 1'
#
loop_
_entity.id
_entity.type
_entity.pdbx_description
1 polymer ?
#
loop_
_entity_poly.entity_id
_entity_poly.type
_entity_poly.pdbx_seq_one_letter_code
_entity_poly.pdbx_strand_id
1 'polypeptide(L)' 'MNVIDHVRDMAAAGLHSNVRIMSSLLLTMSNNNPELFSPSQKYQLLVYHADAIFHDKEYRNAACKYNMALQQRE' A
#
# COMPACT_ATOMS: atom_id res chain seq x y z
N MET A 1 -1.86 -15.61 -9.55
CA MET A 1 -2.54 -14.35 -9.23
C MET A 1 -2.26 -14.05 -7.77
N ASN A 2 -1.52 -12.99 -7.48
CA ASN A 2 -1.06 -12.65 -6.13
C ASN A 2 -2.03 -11.66 -5.48
N VAL A 3 -2.12 -11.64 -4.15
CA VAL A 3 -2.94 -10.67 -3.39
C VAL A 3 -2.58 -9.21 -3.73
N ILE A 4 -1.31 -8.95 -4.06
CA ILE A 4 -0.85 -7.62 -4.49
C ILE A 4 -1.40 -7.25 -5.88
N ASP A 5 -1.59 -8.22 -6.78
CA ASP A 5 -2.23 -7.97 -8.08
C ASP A 5 -3.69 -7.55 -7.87
N HIS A 6 -4.42 -8.16 -6.92
CA HIS A 6 -5.77 -7.74 -6.60
C HIS A 6 -5.86 -6.32 -6.03
N VAL A 7 -4.88 -5.91 -5.20
CA VAL A 7 -4.81 -4.52 -4.74
C VAL A 7 -4.57 -3.56 -5.91
N ARG A 8 -3.70 -3.93 -6.84
CA ARG A 8 -3.46 -3.16 -8.08
C ARG A 8 -4.74 -3.03 -8.90
N ASP A 9 -5.47 -4.13 -9.11
CA ASP A 9 -6.70 -4.13 -9.91
C ASP A 9 -7.78 -3.24 -9.28
N MET A 10 -7.93 -3.29 -7.95
CA MET A 10 -8.82 -2.38 -7.23
C MET A 10 -8.41 -0.92 -7.36
N ALA A 11 -7.11 -0.62 -7.30
CA ALA A 11 -6.59 0.73 -7.50
C ALA A 11 -6.85 1.24 -8.92
N ALA A 12 -6.62 0.39 -9.94
CA ALA A 12 -6.91 0.70 -11.33
C ALA A 12 -8.41 0.93 -11.60
N ALA A 13 -9.27 0.24 -10.86
CA ALA A 13 -10.72 0.43 -10.88
C ALA A 13 -11.22 1.65 -10.08
N GLY A 14 -10.32 2.41 -9.44
CA GLY A 14 -10.67 3.59 -8.63
C GLY A 14 -11.34 3.26 -7.28
N LEU A 15 -11.26 2.02 -6.80
CA LEU A 15 -11.87 1.58 -5.54
C LEU A 15 -11.02 1.96 -4.32
N HIS A 16 -10.70 3.25 -4.17
CA HIS A 16 -9.73 3.75 -3.18
C HIS A 16 -10.07 3.37 -1.73
N SER A 17 -11.36 3.38 -1.35
CA SER A 17 -11.78 2.95 0.00
C SER A 17 -11.43 1.48 0.27
N ASN A 18 -11.68 0.60 -0.71
CA ASN A 18 -11.35 -0.83 -0.59
C ASN A 18 -9.85 -1.05 -0.57
N VAL A 19 -9.11 -0.34 -1.42
CA VAL A 19 -7.63 -0.35 -1.43
C VAL A 19 -7.11 0.04 -0.06
N ARG A 20 -7.61 1.13 0.55
CA ARG A 20 -7.17 1.61 1.86
C ARG A 20 -7.32 0.55 2.95
N ILE A 21 -8.47 -0.11 3.02
CA ILE A 21 -8.76 -1.15 4.02
C ILE A 21 -7.85 -2.36 3.79
N MET A 22 -7.81 -2.87 2.56
CA MET A 22 -7.05 -4.07 2.22
C MET A 22 -5.55 -3.84 2.40
N SER A 23 -5.02 -2.72 1.92
CA SER A 23 -3.60 -2.41 2.02
C SER A 23 -3.16 -2.15 3.46
N SER A 24 -4.02 -1.55 4.30
CA SER A 24 -3.74 -1.37 5.73
C SER A 24 -3.63 -2.71 6.48
N LEU A 25 -4.51 -3.68 6.16
CA LEU A 25 -4.44 -5.01 6.73
C LEU A 25 -3.16 -5.73 6.30
N LEU A 26 -2.86 -5.73 5.00
CA LEU A 26 -1.68 -6.37 4.44
C LEU A 26 -0.37 -5.76 4.98
N LEU A 27 -0.33 -4.43 5.18
CA LEU A 27 0.82 -3.76 5.81
C LEU A 27 1.01 -4.21 7.26
N THR A 28 -0.08 -4.30 8.03
CA THR A 28 -0.02 -4.81 9.40
C THR A 28 0.50 -6.25 9.45
N MET A 29 0.00 -7.11 8.55
CA MET A 29 0.49 -8.49 8.41
C MET A 29 1.97 -8.53 8.04
N SER A 30 2.40 -7.66 7.12
CA SER A 30 3.80 -7.57 6.70
C SER A 30 4.74 -7.06 7.79
N ASN A 31 4.27 -6.20 8.68
CA ASN A 31 5.06 -5.71 9.81
C ASN A 31 5.24 -6.79 10.87
N ASN A 32 4.21 -7.62 11.08
CA ASN A 32 4.25 -8.74 12.02
C ASN A 32 4.99 -9.96 11.45
N ASN A 33 5.03 -10.11 10.13
CA ASN A 33 5.80 -11.13 9.43
C ASN A 33 6.61 -10.50 8.28
N PRO A 34 7.87 -10.10 8.55
CA PRO A 34 8.71 -9.41 7.56
C PRO A 34 8.99 -10.21 6.28
N GLU A 35 8.90 -11.53 6.29
CA GLU A 35 9.14 -12.38 5.12
C GLU A 35 7.87 -12.66 4.30
N LEU A 36 6.70 -12.21 4.77
CA LEU A 36 5.42 -12.44 4.10
C LEU A 36 5.38 -11.88 2.67
N PHE A 37 6.03 -10.74 2.45
CA PHE A 37 6.11 -10.08 1.15
C PHE A 37 7.56 -9.75 0.82
N SER A 38 7.92 -9.92 -0.46
CA SER A 38 9.18 -9.42 -0.99
C SER A 38 9.28 -7.89 -0.86
N PRO A 39 10.49 -7.33 -0.82
CA PRO A 39 10.70 -5.87 -0.78
C PRO A 39 9.90 -5.11 -1.86
N SER A 40 9.87 -5.62 -3.08
CA SER A 40 9.11 -5.02 -4.20
C SER A 40 7.60 -5.02 -3.96
N GLN A 41 7.06 -6.07 -3.35
CA GLN A 41 5.63 -6.14 -3.01
C GLN A 41 5.29 -5.18 -1.86
N LYS A 42 6.16 -5.05 -0.86
CA LYS A 42 5.98 -4.05 0.22
C LYS A 42 6.01 -2.63 -0.32
N TYR A 43 6.94 -2.34 -1.23
CA TYR A 43 7.00 -1.07 -1.94
C TYR A 43 5.68 -0.76 -2.65
N GLN A 44 5.20 -1.68 -3.50
CA GLN A 44 3.93 -1.51 -4.20
C GLN A 44 2.75 -1.29 -3.25
N LEU A 45 2.69 -2.06 -2.17
CA LEU A 45 1.64 -1.96 -1.17
C LEU A 45 1.64 -0.61 -0.44
N LEU A 46 2.83 -0.08 -0.11
CA LEU A 46 2.98 1.25 0.48
C LEU A 46 2.52 2.36 -0.47
N VAL A 47 2.83 2.24 -1.77
CA VAL A 47 2.39 3.20 -2.79
C VAL A 47 0.87 3.17 -2.93
N TYR A 48 0.25 2.01 -3.13
CA TYR A 48 -1.22 1.92 -3.26
C TYR A 48 -1.94 2.40 -2.00
N HIS A 49 -1.39 2.15 -0.82
CA HIS A 49 -1.95 2.68 0.43
C HIS A 49 -1.83 4.22 0.49
N ALA A 50 -0.68 4.77 0.09
CA ALA A 50 -0.46 6.20 0.04
C ALA A 50 -1.40 6.90 -0.96
N ASP A 51 -1.60 6.31 -2.15
CA ASP A 51 -2.54 6.80 -3.17
C ASP A 51 -3.97 6.88 -2.61
N ALA A 52 -4.41 5.83 -1.91
CA ALA A 52 -5.74 5.80 -1.31
C ALA A 52 -5.91 6.86 -0.21
N ILE A 53 -4.90 7.06 0.65
CA ILE A 53 -4.90 8.13 1.66
C ILE A 53 -4.88 9.52 1.01
N PHE A 54 -4.14 9.67 -0.08
CA PHE A 54 -4.08 10.91 -0.84
C PHE A 54 -5.44 11.26 -1.46
N HIS A 55 -6.14 10.26 -2.00
CA HIS A 55 -7.50 10.41 -2.52
C HIS A 55 -8.47 10.93 -1.45
N ASP A 56 -8.33 10.45 -0.20
CA ASP A 56 -9.10 10.91 0.95
C ASP A 56 -8.66 12.29 1.49
N LYS A 57 -7.75 12.98 0.79
CA LYS A 57 -7.21 14.32 1.10
C LYS A 57 -6.42 14.37 2.42
N GLU A 58 -5.98 13.23 2.92
CA GLU A 58 -5.12 13.13 4.11
C GLU A 58 -3.63 13.29 3.73
N TYR A 59 -3.28 14.44 3.16
CA TYR A 59 -1.99 14.65 2.49
C TYR A 59 -0.76 14.40 3.38
N ARG A 60 -0.83 14.77 4.66
CA ARG A 60 0.28 14.55 5.61
C ARG A 60 0.53 13.05 5.82
N ASN A 61 -0.55 12.26 5.93
CA ASN A 61 -0.47 10.82 6.12
C ASN A 61 0.02 10.15 4.83
N ALA A 62 -0.45 10.60 3.67
CA ALA A 62 0.00 10.12 2.37
C ALA A 62 1.51 10.37 2.18
N ALA A 63 1.99 11.58 2.46
CA ALA A 63 3.41 11.93 2.38
C ALA A 63 4.29 11.02 3.25
N CYS A 64 3.85 10.71 4.47
CA CYS A 64 4.54 9.76 5.35
C CYS A 64 4.66 8.38 4.71
N LYS A 65 3.57 7.85 4.13
CA LYS A 65 3.58 6.55 3.46
C LYS A 65 4.41 6.54 2.19
N TYR A 66 4.41 7.61 1.40
CA TYR A 66 5.32 7.72 0.25
C TYR A 66 6.79 7.73 0.67
N ASN A 67 7.15 8.42 1.74
CA ASN A 67 8.52 8.42 2.27
C ASN A 67 8.94 7.01 2.72
N MET A 68 8.05 6.27 3.39
CA MET A 68 8.31 4.86 3.72
C MET A 68 8.50 4.00 2.46
N ALA A 69 7.71 4.25 1.41
CA ALA A 69 7.87 3.53 0.14
C ALA A 69 9.23 3.82 -0.50
N LEU A 70 9.69 5.08 -0.49
CA LEU A 70 11.00 5.45 -1.02
C LEU A 70 12.13 4.71 -0.28
N GLN A 71 12.07 4.66 1.06
CA GLN A 71 13.03 3.90 1.87
C GLN A 71 13.01 2.40 1.59
N GLN A 72 11.86 1.83 1.23
CA GLN A 72 11.73 0.41 0.91
C GLN A 72 12.29 0.05 -0.48
N ARG A 73 12.42 1.04 -1.37
CA ARG A 73 12.96 0.89 -2.72
C ARG A 73 14.49 0.99 -2.76
N GLU A 74 15.08 1.70 -1.80
CA GLU A 74 16.53 1.80 -1.58
C GLU A 74 17.11 0.46 -1.06
#